data_AF-A0A9X4S0T0-F1
#
_entry.id   AF-A0A9X4S0T0-F1
#
_cell.length_a   1.000
_cell.length_b   1.000
_cell.length_c   1.000
_cell.angle_alpha   90.00
_cell.angle_beta   90.00
_cell.angle_gamma   90.00
#
_symmetry.space_group_name_H-M   'P 1'
#
loop_
_entity.id
_entity.type
_entity.pdbx_description
1 polymer ?
#
loop_
_entity_poly.entity_id
_entity_poly.type
_entity_poly.pdbx_seq_one_letter_code
_entity_poly.pdbx_strand_id
1 'polypeptide(L)' 'MKEKSGLVIKSYTLYDPNKKVLKFHSFKFNEQQNKSINNVIKKYRKNNGFRLID' A
#
# COMPACT_ATOMS: atom_id res chain seq x y z
N MET A 1 19.05 1.37 15.40
CA MET A 1 18.85 1.47 13.94
C MET A 1 17.55 2.24 13.70
N LYS A 2 17.57 3.36 12.98
CA LYS A 2 16.33 4.06 12.62
C LYS A 2 15.60 3.19 11.59
N GLU A 3 14.51 2.56 12.00
CA GLU A 3 13.61 1.85 11.06
C GLU A 3 13.18 2.85 9.99
N LYS A 4 13.57 2.59 8.74
CA LYS A 4 13.06 3.35 7.60
C LYS A 4 11.56 3.08 7.56
N SER A 5 10.76 4.04 8.00
CA SER A 5 9.31 4.00 7.78
C SER A 5 9.11 3.80 6.28
N GLY A 6 8.38 2.75 5.93
CA GLY A 6 7.97 2.46 4.58
C GLY A 6 6.53 1.98 4.67
N LEU A 7 5.73 2.25 3.64
CA LEU A 7 4.34 1.84 3.65
C LEU A 7 4.26 0.31 3.63
N VAL A 8 3.66 -0.30 4.65
CA VAL A 8 3.44 -1.76 4.69
C VAL A 8 1.96 -2.01 4.47
N ILE A 9 1.60 -2.54 3.30
CA ILE A 9 0.21 -2.92 3.02
C ILE A 9 -0.05 -4.28 3.67
N LYS A 10 -0.80 -4.28 4.78
CA LYS A 10 -1.17 -5.51 5.51
C LYS A 10 -2.50 -6.11 5.03
N SER A 11 -3.38 -5.27 4.51
CA SER A 11 -4.69 -5.69 4.00
C SER A 11 -5.29 -4.60 3.12
N TYR A 12 -6.28 -4.99 2.31
CA TYR A 12 -7.23 -4.06 1.73
C TYR A 12 -8.65 -4.59 1.89
N THR A 13 -9.60 -3.66 1.95
CA THR A 13 -11.02 -3.96 1.96
C THR A 13 -11.65 -3.29 0.76
N LEU A 14 -12.35 -4.07 -0.06
CA LEU A 14 -13.17 -3.57 -1.15
C LEU A 14 -14.57 -3.30 -0.62
N TYR A 15 -15.08 -2.09 -0.88
CA TYR A 15 -16.43 -1.68 -0.50
C TYR A 15 -17.28 -1.44 -1.74
N ASP A 16 -18.59 -1.63 -1.61
CA ASP A 16 -19.56 -1.14 -2.59
C ASP A 16 -19.78 0.39 -2.43
N PRO A 17 -20.54 1.05 -3.33
CA PRO A 17 -20.84 2.48 -3.22
C PRO A 17 -21.55 2.89 -1.92
N ASN A 18 -22.23 1.94 -1.25
CA ASN A 18 -22.93 2.14 0.03
C ASN A 18 -22.03 1.83 1.23
N LYS A 19 -20.71 1.67 1.03
CA LYS A 19 -19.71 1.33 2.05
C LYS A 19 -19.94 -0.05 2.70
N LYS A 20 -20.67 -0.95 2.05
CA LYS A 20 -20.78 -2.34 2.47
C LYS A 20 -19.54 -3.11 2.03
N VAL A 21 -19.01 -3.96 2.91
CA VAL A 21 -17.84 -4.79 2.59
C VAL A 21 -18.19 -5.81 1.53
N LEU A 22 -17.50 -5.76 0.39
CA LEU A 22 -17.59 -6.75 -0.67
C LEU A 22 -16.53 -7.84 -0.53
N LYS A 23 -15.29 -7.45 -0.17
CA LYS A 23 -14.17 -8.37 -0.02
C LYS A 23 -13.14 -7.84 0.96
N PHE A 24 -12.70 -8.71 1.88
CA PHE A 24 -11.53 -8.46 2.71
C PHE A 24 -10.41 -9.39 2.25
N HIS A 25 -9.21 -8.84 2.03
CA HIS A 25 -8.03 -9.64 1.75
C HIS A 25 -6.83 -9.14 2.57
N SER A 26 -6.26 -10.05 3.35
CA SER A 26 -5.03 -9.82 4.09
C SER A 26 -3.85 -10.39 3.32
N PHE A 27 -2.77 -9.64 3.27
CA PHE A 27 -1.53 -10.07 2.64
C PHE A 27 -0.48 -10.32 3.71
N LYS A 28 0.22 -11.47 3.62
CA LYS A 28 1.52 -11.66 4.26
C LYS A 28 2.61 -11.47 3.21
N PHE A 29 2.97 -10.23 2.95
CA PHE A 29 4.11 -9.92 2.10
C PHE A 29 5.42 -10.02 2.89
N ASN A 30 6.42 -10.67 2.29
CA ASN A 30 7.77 -10.62 2.82
C ASN A 30 8.41 -9.24 2.54
N GLU A 31 9.58 -8.98 3.12
CA GLU A 31 10.25 -7.68 3.02
C GLU A 31 10.55 -7.27 1.56
N GLN A 32 10.97 -8.21 0.72
CA GLN A 32 11.26 -7.97 -0.69
C GLN A 32 10.01 -7.57 -1.47
N GLN A 33 8.88 -8.25 -1.22
CA GLN A 33 7.58 -7.93 -1.82
C GLN A 33 7.09 -6.54 -1.38
N ASN A 34 7.19 -6.21 -0.09
CA ASN A 34 6.83 -4.88 0.43
C ASN A 34 7.69 -3.77 -0.22
N LYS A 35 8.99 -4.00 -0.39
CA LYS A 35 9.88 -3.04 -1.06
C LYS A 35 9.48 -2.82 -2.52
N SER A 36 9.12 -3.89 -3.23
CA SER A 36 8.66 -3.80 -4.62
C SER A 36 7.35 -3.01 -4.74
N ILE A 37 6.36 -3.33 -3.90
CA ILE A 37 5.07 -2.63 -3.85
C ILE A 37 5.27 -1.13 -3.56
N ASN A 38 6.13 -0.81 -2.58
CA ASN A 38 6.45 0.58 -2.25
C ASN A 38 7.05 1.35 -3.41
N ASN A 39 7.92 0.73 -4.21
CA ASN A 39 8.49 1.37 -5.38
C ASN A 39 7.42 1.69 -6.43
N VAL A 40 6.49 0.76 -6.66
CA VAL A 40 5.36 0.97 -7.59
C VAL A 40 4.46 2.12 -7.10
N ILE A 41 4.12 2.14 -5.82
CA ILE A 41 3.30 3.20 -5.22
C ILE A 41 4.01 4.56 -5.30
N LYS A 42 5.29 4.63 -4.95
CA LYS A 42 6.08 5.86 -5.04
C LYS A 42 6.14 6.37 -6.48
N LYS A 43 6.34 5.49 -7.47
CA LYS A 43 6.32 5.84 -8.90
C LYS A 43 4.97 6.38 -9.34
N TYR A 44 3.87 5.69 -9.00
CA TYR A 44 2.52 6.14 -9.32
C TYR A 44 2.21 7.52 -8.71
N ARG A 45 2.55 7.71 -7.43
CA ARG A 45 2.32 8.99 -6.73
C ARG A 45 3.10 10.13 -7.37
N LYS A 46 4.39 9.92 -7.66
CA LYS A 46 5.22 10.90 -8.37
C LYS A 46 4.62 11.29 -9.72
N ASN A 47 4.18 10.31 -10.51
CA ASN A 47 3.62 10.56 -11.84
C ASN A 47 2.29 11.32 -11.81
N ASN A 48 1.53 11.22 -10.72
CA ASN A 48 0.22 11.84 -10.59
C ASN A 48 0.23 13.07 -9.65
N GLY A 49 1.41 13.59 -9.29
CA GLY A 49 1.54 14.77 -8.43
C GLY A 49 1.12 14.55 -6.96
N PHE A 50 0.96 13.30 -6.52
CA PHE A 50 0.62 12.99 -5.14
C PHE A 50 1.85 13.05 -4.23
N ARG A 51 1.67 13.58 -3.01
CA ARG A 51 2.74 13.68 -1.99
C ARG A 51 3.34 12.31 -1.70
N LEU A 52 4.66 12.18 -1.76
CA LEU A 52 5.35 10.93 -1.40
C LEU A 52 5.14 10.63 0.09
N ILE A 53 4.94 9.35 0.40
CA ILE A 53 4.84 8.86 1.77
C ILE A 53 6.19 8.21 2.06
N ASP A 54 6.88 8.69 3.10
CA ASP A 54 8.19 8.16 3.50
C ASP A 54 8.04 6.81 4.22
#